data_AF-A0A2J8Q2L7-F1
#
_entry.id   AF-A0A2J8Q2L7-F1
#
_cell.length_a   1.000
_cell.length_b   1.000
_cell.length_c   1.000
_cell.angle_alpha   90.00
_cell.angle_beta   90.00
_cell.angle_gamma   90.00
#
_symmetry.space_group_name_H-M   'P 1'
#
loop_
_entity.id
_entity.type
_entity.pdbx_description
1 polymer ?
#
loop_
_entity_poly.entity_id
_entity_poly.type
_entity_poly.pdbx_seq_one_letter_code
_entity_poly.pdbx_strand_id
1 'polypeptide(L)'
;LKREDKSPIAPEELALVHNLRKMMKNDWHGGAIVSALSQTGSLFKPRKAYLPQELLGKEFESCIQYYLENNWLQHEKAPTEEGKKELLFLSNANPSLLERHCAYL
;
A
#
# COMPACT_ATOMS: atom_id res chain seq x y z
N LEU A 1 13.65 -16.65 9.74
CA LEU A 1 13.64 -17.47 10.97
C LEU A 1 14.84 -18.40 10.93
N LYS A 2 15.46 -18.67 12.07
CA LYS A 2 16.54 -19.66 12.18
C LYS A 2 16.20 -20.66 13.26
N ARG A 3 16.62 -21.92 13.10
CA ARG A 3 16.56 -22.92 14.16
C ARG A 3 17.64 -22.63 15.21
N GLU A 4 17.66 -23.40 16.29
CA GLU A 4 18.69 -23.30 17.34
C GLU A 4 20.10 -23.52 16.81
N ASP A 5 20.26 -24.37 15.79
CA ASP A 5 21.50 -24.61 15.06
C ASP A 5 21.90 -23.47 14.09
N LYS A 6 21.12 -22.37 14.08
CA LYS A 6 21.27 -21.19 13.20
C LYS A 6 21.03 -21.44 11.71
N SER A 7 20.59 -22.65 11.32
CA SER A 7 20.17 -22.93 9.94
C SER A 7 18.89 -22.15 9.58
N PRO A 8 18.72 -21.74 8.31
CA PRO A 8 17.51 -21.06 7.87
C PRO A 8 16.32 -22.02 7.84
N ILE A 9 15.15 -21.54 8.25
CA ILE A 9 13.89 -22.28 8.16
C ILE A 9 13.20 -21.90 6.86
N ALA A 10 12.84 -22.89 6.05
CA ALA A 10 12.10 -22.68 4.81
C ALA A 10 10.64 -22.28 5.12
N PRO A 11 10.00 -21.40 4.32
CA PRO A 11 8.60 -21.01 4.54
C PRO A 11 7.62 -22.19 4.60
N GLU A 12 7.93 -23.29 3.90
CA GLU A 12 7.17 -24.53 3.87
C GLU A 12 7.10 -25.22 5.23
N GLU A 13 8.11 -25.03 6.07
CA GLU A 13 8.19 -25.63 7.41
C GLU A 13 7.35 -24.86 8.43
N LEU A 14 6.90 -23.65 8.08
CA LEU A 14 6.03 -22.85 8.94
C LEU A 14 4.59 -23.35 8.78
N ALA A 15 4.03 -23.94 9.84
CA ALA A 15 2.68 -24.53 9.82
C ALA A 15 1.60 -23.57 9.28
N LEU A 16 1.68 -22.28 9.64
CA LEU A 16 0.76 -21.25 9.13
C LEU A 16 0.87 -21.06 7.62
N VAL A 17 2.09 -20.96 7.09
CA VAL A 17 2.33 -20.78 5.65
C VAL A 17 1.95 -22.05 4.88
N HIS A 18 2.27 -23.22 5.43
CA HIS A 18 1.89 -24.51 4.85
C HIS A 18 0.37 -24.65 4.69
N ASN A 19 -0.38 -24.35 5.75
CA ASN A 19 -1.85 -24.43 5.72
C ASN A 19 -2.47 -23.36 4.82
N LEU A 20 -1.94 -22.14 4.83
CA LEU A 20 -2.38 -21.08 3.92
C LEU A 20 -2.18 -21.49 2.45
N ARG A 21 -1.05 -22.11 2.10
CA ARG A 21 -0.80 -22.61 0.74
C ARG A 21 -1.78 -23.69 0.30
N LYS A 22 -2.26 -24.52 1.23
CA LYS A 22 -3.32 -25.50 0.91
C LYS A 22 -4.62 -24.80 0.53
N MET A 23 -5.01 -23.76 1.27
CA MET A 23 -6.19 -22.94 0.94
C MET A 23 -6.05 -22.24 -0.41
N MET A 24 -4.83 -21.87 -0.81
CA MET A 24 -4.55 -21.24 -2.10
C MET A 24 -4.62 -22.19 -3.30
N LYS A 25 -4.72 -23.50 -3.08
CA LYS A 25 -4.99 -24.44 -4.17
C LYS A 25 -6.40 -24.23 -4.68
N ASN A 26 -6.60 -24.40 -5.98
CA ASN A 26 -7.92 -24.27 -6.63
C ASN A 26 -8.69 -25.59 -6.64
N ASP A 27 -8.51 -26.44 -5.61
CA ASP A 27 -9.11 -27.77 -5.48
C ASP A 27 -10.49 -27.76 -4.78
N TRP A 28 -11.05 -26.58 -4.55
CA TRP A 28 -12.35 -26.36 -3.93
C TRP A 28 -13.26 -25.48 -4.83
N HIS A 29 -14.57 -25.49 -4.56
CA HIS A 29 -15.59 -24.78 -5.35
C HIS A 29 -16.42 -23.85 -4.44
N GLY A 30 -17.03 -22.80 -5.01
CA GLY A 30 -18.00 -21.95 -4.30
C GLY A 30 -17.41 -20.77 -3.52
N GLY A 31 -16.20 -20.33 -3.85
CA GLY A 31 -15.52 -19.20 -3.23
C GLY A 31 -14.52 -18.52 -4.17
N ALA A 32 -13.87 -17.48 -3.69
CA ALA A 32 -12.85 -16.75 -4.44
C ALA A 32 -11.68 -16.38 -3.53
N ILE A 33 -10.48 -16.27 -4.11
CA ILE A 33 -9.30 -15.78 -3.41
C ILE A 33 -8.92 -14.43 -4.00
N VAL A 34 -8.75 -13.45 -3.11
CA VAL A 34 -8.16 -12.16 -3.45
C VAL A 34 -6.88 -12.03 -2.63
N SER A 35 -5.74 -11.85 -3.30
CA SER A 35 -4.45 -11.63 -2.66
C SER A 35 -3.78 -10.40 -3.23
N ALA A 36 -3.13 -9.61 -2.38
CA ALA A 36 -2.32 -8.47 -2.79
C ALA A 36 -0.83 -8.76 -2.56
N LEU A 37 0.02 -8.24 -3.45
CA LEU A 37 1.47 -8.29 -3.29
C LEU A 37 1.96 -6.96 -2.72
N SER A 38 2.74 -7.02 -1.63
CA SER A 38 3.38 -5.84 -1.03
C SER A 38 4.89 -5.93 -1.20
N GLN A 39 5.52 -4.81 -1.58
CA GLN A 39 6.97 -4.66 -1.50
C GLN A 39 7.43 -4.21 -0.10
N THR A 40 6.57 -3.47 0.61
CA THR A 40 6.83 -3.00 1.98
C THR A 40 6.92 -4.21 2.91
N GLY A 41 8.10 -4.45 3.47
CA GLY A 41 8.37 -5.61 4.34
C GLY A 41 8.84 -6.88 3.61
N SER A 42 9.13 -6.83 2.31
CA SER A 42 9.72 -7.95 1.58
C SER A 42 11.11 -8.32 2.12
N LEU A 43 11.35 -9.61 2.39
CA LEU A 43 12.67 -10.14 2.75
C LEU A 43 13.65 -10.17 1.57
N PHE A 44 13.14 -10.06 0.34
CA PHE A 44 13.94 -10.01 -0.89
C PHE A 44 14.12 -8.57 -1.36
N LYS A 45 15.29 -8.28 -1.96
CA LYS A 45 15.56 -6.95 -2.54
C LYS A 45 14.45 -6.59 -3.53
N PRO A 46 13.84 -5.40 -3.40
CA PRO A 46 12.79 -4.98 -4.31
C PRO A 46 13.35 -4.97 -5.74
N ARG A 47 12.69 -5.68 -6.65
CA ARG A 47 12.91 -5.47 -8.09
C ARG A 47 12.42 -4.05 -8.38
N LYS A 48 13.22 -3.23 -9.07
CA LYS A 48 12.87 -1.87 -9.52
C LYS A 48 11.68 -1.81 -10.50
N ALA A 49 11.02 -2.93 -10.76
CA ALA A 49 9.98 -3.05 -11.77
C ALA A 49 8.72 -3.65 -11.14
N TYR A 50 7.80 -2.77 -10.74
CA TYR A 50 6.37 -2.97 -10.93
C TYR A 50 5.64 -1.62 -10.73
N LEU A 51 5.36 -0.92 -11.82
CA LEU A 51 4.33 0.13 -11.85
C LEU A 51 2.96 -0.57 -11.66
N PRO A 52 1.99 0.05 -10.94
CA PRO A 52 1.43 1.33 -11.32
C PRO A 52 1.67 2.37 -10.22
N GLN A 53 2.77 3.11 -10.33
CA GLN A 53 2.77 4.46 -9.79
C GLN A 53 2.08 5.33 -10.84
N GLU A 54 1.28 6.27 -10.34
CA GLU A 54 0.20 6.99 -11.03
C GLU A 54 -1.11 6.22 -10.95
N LEU A 55 -2.12 6.87 -10.38
CA LEU A 55 -3.52 6.89 -10.83
C LEU A 55 -4.47 7.49 -9.79
N LEU A 56 -3.98 8.30 -8.83
CA LEU A 56 -4.94 9.20 -8.18
C LEU A 56 -5.64 10.06 -9.24
N GLY A 57 -5.07 10.40 -10.40
CA GLY A 57 -5.84 10.84 -11.59
C GLY A 57 -7.08 11.70 -11.26
N LYS A 58 -8.28 11.15 -11.44
CA LYS A 58 -9.57 11.76 -11.00
C LYS A 58 -9.90 11.52 -9.51
N GLU A 59 -9.42 10.44 -8.93
CA GLU A 59 -9.55 10.10 -7.50
C GLU A 59 -8.80 11.06 -6.57
N PHE A 60 -7.79 11.81 -7.04
CA PHE A 60 -7.02 12.78 -6.25
C PHE A 60 -7.95 13.82 -5.63
N GLU A 61 -8.80 14.43 -6.46
CA GLU A 61 -9.77 15.42 -6.02
C GLU A 61 -10.75 14.81 -5.02
N SER A 62 -11.16 13.55 -5.23
CA SER A 62 -12.07 12.86 -4.29
C SER A 62 -11.39 12.61 -2.94
N CYS A 63 -10.11 12.23 -2.92
CA CYS A 63 -9.34 12.04 -1.69
C CYS A 63 -9.09 13.35 -0.95
N ILE A 64 -8.69 14.42 -1.65
CA ILE A 64 -8.49 15.74 -1.02
C ILE A 64 -9.81 16.29 -0.47
N GLN A 65 -10.88 16.18 -1.24
CA GLN A 65 -12.20 16.61 -0.79
C GLN A 65 -12.61 15.88 0.49
N TYR A 66 -12.40 14.56 0.56
CA TYR A 66 -12.62 13.77 1.77
C TYR A 66 -11.76 14.25 2.96
N TYR A 67 -10.49 14.59 2.74
CA TYR A 67 -9.64 15.14 3.82
C TYR A 67 -10.11 16.51 4.30
N LEU A 68 -10.58 17.37 3.41
CA LEU A 68 -11.14 18.68 3.77
C LEU A 68 -12.45 18.52 4.57
N GLU A 69 -13.35 17.64 4.13
CA GLU A 69 -14.64 17.39 4.81
C GLU A 69 -14.47 16.86 6.24
N ASN A 70 -13.44 16.06 6.46
CA ASN A 70 -13.11 15.52 7.79
C ASN A 70 -12.25 16.48 8.64
N ASN A 71 -11.96 17.69 8.16
CA ASN A 71 -11.03 18.63 8.78
C ASN A 71 -9.66 17.97 9.06
N TRP A 72 -9.15 17.15 8.14
CA TRP A 72 -7.82 16.56 8.27
C TRP A 72 -6.71 17.55 7.91
N LEU A 73 -6.95 18.39 6.90
CA LEU A 73 -6.01 19.43 6.48
C LEU A 73 -6.30 20.71 7.26
N GLN A 74 -5.36 21.13 8.11
CA GLN A 74 -5.55 22.29 8.99
C GLN A 74 -5.03 23.59 8.37
N HIS A 75 -4.09 23.49 7.43
CA HIS A 75 -3.48 24.64 6.78
C HIS A 75 -4.46 25.44 5.90
N GLU A 76 -4.51 26.77 6.07
CA GLU A 76 -5.46 27.67 5.38
C GLU A 76 -5.39 27.64 3.85
N LYS A 77 -4.23 27.31 3.29
CA LYS A 77 -4.02 27.21 1.82
C LYS A 77 -4.33 25.83 1.24
N ALA A 78 -4.59 24.83 2.08
CA ALA A 78 -4.89 23.48 1.61
C ALA A 78 -6.15 23.38 0.72
N PRO A 79 -7.26 24.09 0.98
CA PRO A 79 -8.44 24.04 0.10
C PRO A 79 -8.28 24.83 -1.20
N THR A 80 -7.21 25.63 -1.37
CA THR A 80 -7.05 26.44 -2.59
C THR A 80 -6.55 25.59 -3.75
N GLU A 81 -6.85 26.02 -4.97
CA GLU A 81 -6.42 25.34 -6.19
C GLU A 81 -4.88 25.26 -6.30
N GLU A 82 -4.17 26.24 -5.76
CA GLU A 82 -2.71 26.23 -5.66
C GLU A 82 -2.22 25.17 -4.67
N GLY A 83 -2.84 25.08 -3.48
CA GLY A 83 -2.48 24.08 -2.47
C GLY A 83 -2.72 22.66 -2.96
N LYS A 84 -3.83 22.43 -3.67
CA LYS A 84 -4.12 21.14 -4.32
C LYS A 84 -3.08 20.78 -5.38
N LYS A 85 -2.70 21.73 -6.26
CA LYS A 85 -1.67 21.51 -7.28
C LYS A 85 -0.30 21.21 -6.69
N GLU A 86 0.05 21.90 -5.61
CA GLU A 86 1.30 21.66 -4.87
C GLU A 86 1.30 20.25 -4.25
N LEU A 87 0.21 19.86 -3.58
CA LEU A 87 0.06 18.51 -3.03
C LEU A 87 0.12 17.43 -4.11
N LEU A 88 -0.51 17.66 -5.27
CA LEU A 88 -0.46 16.76 -6.41
C LEU A 88 0.96 16.61 -6.95
N PHE A 89 1.69 17.72 -7.08
CA PHE A 89 3.07 17.76 -7.57
C PHE A 89 4.03 17.07 -6.60
N LEU A 90 3.97 17.40 -5.30
CA LEU A 90 4.86 16.85 -4.28
C LEU A 90 4.60 15.35 -4.04
N SER A 91 3.34 14.93 -4.05
CA SER A 91 2.98 13.51 -3.92
C SER A 91 3.18 12.71 -5.20
N ASN A 92 3.34 13.38 -6.35
CA ASN A 92 3.37 12.75 -7.68
C ASN A 92 2.19 11.79 -7.90
N ALA A 93 0.99 12.20 -7.45
CA ALA A 93 -0.24 11.39 -7.47
C ALA A 93 -0.09 10.00 -6.79
N ASN A 94 0.85 9.84 -5.86
CA ASN A 94 1.04 8.63 -5.07
C ASN A 94 0.23 8.71 -3.75
N PRO A 95 -0.70 7.78 -3.50
CA PRO A 95 -1.52 7.80 -2.28
C PRO A 95 -0.74 7.82 -0.96
N SER A 96 0.33 7.01 -0.86
CA SER A 96 1.16 6.95 0.36
C SER A 96 1.94 8.23 0.60
N LEU A 97 2.45 8.87 -0.46
CA LEU A 97 3.15 10.15 -0.32
C LEU A 97 2.15 11.27 0.00
N LEU A 98 0.98 11.26 -0.62
CA LEU A 98 -0.07 12.23 -0.35
C LEU A 98 -0.49 12.19 1.12
N GLU A 99 -0.83 11.01 1.64
CA GLU A 99 -1.16 10.83 3.06
C GLU A 99 -0.03 11.33 3.96
N ARG A 100 1.21 10.96 3.64
CA ARG A 100 2.37 11.41 4.41
C ARG A 100 2.53 12.92 4.41
N HIS A 101 2.29 13.62 3.30
CA HIS A 101 2.36 15.07 3.25
C HIS A 101 1.21 15.71 4.02
N CYS A 102 -0.01 15.20 3.85
CA CYS A 102 -1.21 15.66 4.55
C CYS A 102 -1.18 15.41 6.06
N ALA A 103 -0.47 14.39 6.54
CA ALA A 103 -0.38 14.07 7.96
C ALA A 103 0.34 15.14 8.81
N TYR A 104 1.13 16.03 8.17
CA TYR A 104 1.86 17.10 8.85
C TYR A 104 1.32 18.52 8.54
N LEU A 105 0.21 18.64 7.80
CA LEU A 105 -0.39 19.89 7.33
C LEU A 105 -1.68 20.25 8.08
#